data_AF-A0A497AFJ6-F1
#
_entry.id   AF-A0A497AFJ6-F1
#
_cell.length_a   1.000
_cell.length_b   1.000
_cell.length_c   1.000
_cell.angle_alpha   90.00
_cell.angle_beta   90.00
_cell.angle_gamma   90.00
#
_symmetry.space_group_name_H-M   'P 1'
#
loop_
_entity.id
_entity.type
_entity.pdbx_description
1 polymer ?
#
loop_
_entity_poly.entity_id
_entity_poly.type
_entity_poly.pdbx_seq_one_letter_code
_entity_poly.pdbx_strand_id
1 'polypeptide(L)'
;MGVDQVIKRDGTEVPFDRERIENGIYAAAREAGNGESRQWAETLSWAVAGILEERFGQNGHTPHVEEIQDIVEEVLVKSGNPQVSKAYILYRHERAEARAAQKMLLDTEKLVDDYVQRADWRVNENSNMNYSLQGLNFYMASSIAARYWLHKIYPPEVQQAHVEGDLHLHDLGMLSVYCCGWDLEDLLVRGFGGVAAKIESKPPRHLRAALGQLVNFFYTLQGEAAGAVAVSNFDTLLAPFIRYDGLDHKAVKQAVQEFVFNINVPTRVGFQTPFSNITMDLTPPSTLREQPAIIGGEPQRETYGEFQREMDLLNRAFAEVMLEGDAKGRVFTFPIPTYSITRDFDWDNAELESVWAMTAR
;
A
#
# COMPACT_ATOMS: atom_id res chain seq x y z
N MET A 1 45.81 30.45 5.02
CA MET A 1 44.91 29.58 5.79
C MET A 1 43.63 30.37 5.91
N GLY A 2 42.71 30.13 4.99
CA GLY A 2 41.46 30.83 4.78
C GLY A 2 40.26 29.90 4.79
N VAL A 3 40.46 28.57 4.86
CA VAL A 3 39.41 27.61 5.24
C VAL A 3 39.54 27.28 6.72
N ASP A 4 38.85 28.04 7.56
CA ASP A 4 38.86 27.84 9.03
C ASP A 4 37.67 27.01 9.52
N GLN A 5 36.63 26.86 8.70
CA GLN A 5 35.38 26.17 9.03
C GLN A 5 34.97 25.19 7.92
N VAL A 6 34.15 24.21 8.30
CA VAL A 6 33.54 23.22 7.41
C VAL A 6 32.07 23.06 7.80
N ILE A 7 31.19 23.01 6.80
CA ILE A 7 29.77 22.69 7.00
C ILE A 7 29.61 21.17 6.99
N LYS A 8 29.10 20.60 8.09
CA LYS A 8 28.71 19.20 8.18
C LYS A 8 27.38 18.95 7.45
N ARG A 9 27.07 17.67 7.22
CA ARG A 9 25.84 17.20 6.53
C ARG A 9 24.53 17.63 7.21
N ASP A 10 24.56 17.98 8.50
CA ASP A 10 23.43 18.49 9.28
C ASP A 10 23.33 20.02 9.25
N GLY A 11 24.19 20.69 8.47
CA GLY A 11 24.29 22.15 8.39
C GLY A 11 25.13 22.78 9.51
N THR A 12 25.65 22.01 10.47
CA THR A 12 26.48 22.58 11.54
C THR A 12 27.88 22.96 11.05
N GLU A 13 28.31 24.17 11.39
CA GLU A 13 29.67 24.64 11.15
C GLU A 13 30.61 24.14 12.24
N VAL A 14 31.76 23.58 11.83
CA VAL A 14 32.82 23.16 12.74
C VAL A 14 34.19 23.59 12.24
N PRO A 15 35.19 23.76 13.13
CA PRO A 15 36.53 24.09 12.72
C PRO A 15 37.10 23.08 11.73
N PHE A 16 37.81 23.58 10.70
CA PHE A 16 38.53 22.73 9.76
C PHE A 16 39.67 21.99 10.48
N ASP A 17 39.74 20.68 10.23
CA ASP A 17 40.73 19.80 10.85
C ASP A 17 41.35 18.89 9.78
N ARG A 18 42.56 19.25 9.34
CA ARG A 18 43.33 18.50 8.34
C ARG A 18 43.61 17.07 8.79
N GLU A 19 43.82 16.84 10.09
CA GLU A 19 44.17 15.51 10.59
C GLU A 19 43.05 14.49 10.30
N ARG A 20 41.79 14.93 10.21
CA ARG A 20 40.68 14.06 9.79
C ARG A 20 40.84 13.54 8.36
N ILE A 21 41.37 14.39 7.47
CA ILE A 21 41.64 14.02 6.07
C ILE A 21 42.81 13.03 6.02
N GLU A 22 43.91 13.34 6.72
CA GLU A 22 45.08 12.47 6.84
C GLU A 22 44.68 11.08 7.37
N ASN A 23 43.91 11.04 8.47
CA ASN A 23 43.45 9.79 9.06
C ASN A 23 42.55 8.99 8.10
N GLY A 24 41.70 9.67 7.33
CA GLY A 24 40.86 9.02 6.32
C GLY A 24 41.67 8.40 5.17
N ILE A 25 42.66 9.14 4.66
CA ILE A 25 43.57 8.66 3.61
C ILE A 25 44.42 7.49 4.12
N TYR A 26 44.97 7.61 5.34
CA TYR A 26 45.79 6.57 5.94
C TYR A 26 45.01 5.29 6.22
N ALA A 27 43.76 5.40 6.68
CA ALA A 27 42.88 4.25 6.87
C ALA A 27 42.61 3.52 5.54
N ALA A 28 42.32 4.26 4.46
CA ALA A 28 42.12 3.67 3.14
C ALA A 28 43.39 2.99 2.60
N ALA A 29 44.57 3.58 2.84
CA ALA A 29 45.84 2.99 2.43
C ALA A 29 46.14 1.67 3.14
N ARG A 30 45.80 1.59 4.43
CA ARG A 30 45.92 0.36 5.22
C ARG A 30 44.97 -0.73 4.76
N GLU A 31 43.72 -0.38 4.49
CA GLU A 31 42.71 -1.33 3.99
C GLU A 31 43.08 -1.88 2.61
N ALA A 32 43.62 -1.03 1.74
CA ALA A 32 44.11 -1.43 0.42
C ALA A 32 45.39 -2.30 0.46
N GLY A 33 46.02 -2.47 1.63
CA GLY A 33 47.26 -3.23 1.77
C GLY A 33 48.47 -2.60 1.06
N ASN A 34 48.42 -1.30 0.74
CA ASN A 34 49.38 -0.64 -0.16
C ASN A 34 50.75 -0.34 0.51
N GLY A 35 50.92 -0.62 1.80
CA GLY A 35 52.19 -0.41 2.53
C GLY A 35 52.64 1.05 2.68
N GLU A 36 51.84 2.01 2.22
CA GLU A 36 52.13 3.44 2.29
C GLU A 36 52.20 3.93 3.74
N SER A 37 53.20 4.79 4.00
CA SER A 37 53.44 5.32 5.35
C SER A 37 52.45 6.42 5.71
N ARG A 38 52.35 6.73 7.01
CA ARG A 38 51.55 7.88 7.47
C ARG A 38 52.02 9.22 6.86
N GLN A 39 53.32 9.35 6.56
CA GLN A 39 53.89 10.53 5.89
C GLN A 39 53.34 10.73 4.46
N TRP A 40 53.02 9.64 3.77
CA TRP A 40 52.37 9.70 2.46
C TRP A 40 50.94 10.28 2.59
N ALA A 41 50.16 9.79 3.56
CA ALA A 41 48.83 10.33 3.85
C ALA A 41 48.87 11.80 4.29
N GLU A 42 49.87 12.18 5.09
CA GLU A 42 50.10 13.57 5.49
C GLU A 42 50.36 14.46 4.27
N THR A 43 51.23 14.03 3.35
CA THR A 43 51.55 14.76 2.12
C THR A 43 50.29 14.99 1.26
N LEU A 44 49.47 13.96 1.08
CA LEU A 44 48.22 14.10 0.34
C LEU A 44 47.20 14.97 1.05
N SER A 45 47.13 14.94 2.38
CA SER A 45 46.25 15.82 3.15
C SER A 45 46.62 17.30 3.00
N TRP A 46 47.91 17.62 2.85
CA TRP A 46 48.37 18.98 2.54
C TRP A 46 48.01 19.39 1.12
N ALA A 47 48.10 18.47 0.15
CA ALA A 47 47.64 18.73 -1.22
C ALA A 47 46.13 19.06 -1.26
N VAL A 48 45.31 18.29 -0.52
CA VAL A 48 43.87 18.56 -0.37
C VAL A 48 43.63 19.93 0.27
N ALA A 49 44.36 20.27 1.34
CA ALA A 49 44.24 21.58 2.00
C ALA A 49 44.62 22.73 1.05
N GLY A 50 45.63 22.55 0.20
CA GLY A 50 46.00 23.53 -0.82
C GLY A 50 44.88 23.78 -1.84
N ILE A 51 44.24 22.70 -2.34
CA ILE A 51 43.12 22.80 -3.28
C ILE A 51 41.90 23.46 -2.62
N LEU A 52 41.63 23.14 -1.36
CA LEU A 52 40.56 23.77 -0.59
C LEU A 52 40.78 25.28 -0.44
N GLU A 53 42.01 25.69 -0.12
CA GLU A 53 42.37 27.10 -0.01
C GLU A 53 42.18 27.84 -1.34
N GLU A 54 42.60 27.23 -2.46
CA GLU A 54 42.47 27.80 -3.80
C GLU A 54 41.01 27.97 -4.20
N ARG A 55 40.16 26.97 -3.95
CA ARG A 55 38.74 26.98 -4.37
C ARG A 55 37.86 27.84 -3.47
N PHE A 56 38.09 27.83 -2.16
CA PHE A 56 37.16 28.37 -1.16
C PHE A 56 37.73 29.57 -0.38
N GLY A 57 39.05 29.68 -0.24
CA GLY A 57 39.70 30.66 0.63
C GLY A 57 39.55 32.13 0.19
N GLN A 58 39.25 32.39 -1.09
CA GLN A 58 39.09 33.76 -1.60
C GLN A 58 37.63 34.21 -1.77
N ASN A 59 36.68 33.25 -1.75
CA ASN A 59 35.28 33.50 -2.08
C ASN A 59 34.37 33.61 -0.83
N GLY A 60 34.93 33.48 0.38
CA GLY A 60 34.16 33.54 1.63
C GLY A 60 33.13 32.40 1.78
N HIS A 61 33.28 31.34 0.99
CA HIS A 61 32.36 30.20 0.98
C HIS A 61 32.94 29.07 1.83
N THR A 62 32.22 28.67 2.88
CA THR A 62 32.63 27.57 3.76
C THR A 62 32.36 26.23 3.05
N PRO A 63 33.37 25.37 2.82
CA PRO A 63 33.16 24.13 2.10
C PRO A 63 32.29 23.15 2.89
N HIS A 64 31.42 22.44 2.18
CA HIS A 64 30.67 21.32 2.72
C HIS A 64 31.54 20.06 2.78
N VAL A 65 31.28 19.19 3.75
CA VAL A 65 32.08 17.96 3.95
C VAL A 65 32.09 17.03 2.72
N GLU A 66 31.06 17.06 1.88
CA GLU A 66 31.04 16.30 0.61
C GLU A 66 32.06 16.85 -0.39
N GLU A 67 32.18 18.18 -0.51
CA GLU A 67 33.15 18.82 -1.42
C GLU A 67 34.59 18.51 -1.01
N ILE A 68 34.86 18.46 0.30
CA ILE A 68 36.16 18.02 0.83
C ILE A 68 36.43 16.57 0.43
N GLN A 69 35.43 15.68 0.53
CA GLN A 69 35.58 14.26 0.17
C GLN A 69 35.83 14.07 -1.32
N ASP A 70 35.17 14.85 -2.18
CA ASP A 70 35.38 14.81 -3.63
C ASP A 70 36.79 15.27 -4.01
N ILE A 71 37.34 16.28 -3.31
CA ILE A 71 38.73 16.71 -3.49
C ILE A 71 39.71 15.64 -3.01
N VAL A 72 39.44 14.95 -1.90
CA VAL A 72 40.28 13.84 -1.44
C VAL A 72 40.30 12.71 -2.49
N GLU A 73 39.16 12.38 -3.07
CA GLU A 73 39.07 11.40 -4.14
C GLU A 73 39.88 11.81 -5.38
N GLU A 74 39.74 13.08 -5.81
CA GLU A 74 40.52 13.66 -6.91
C GLU A 74 42.03 13.53 -6.67
N VAL A 75 42.49 13.86 -5.46
CA VAL A 75 43.90 13.77 -5.07
C VAL A 75 44.39 12.32 -5.04
N LEU A 76 43.59 11.38 -4.54
CA LEU A 76 43.94 9.95 -4.50
C LEU A 76 44.02 9.31 -5.89
N VAL A 77 43.15 9.73 -6.81
CA VAL A 77 43.23 9.30 -8.22
C VAL A 77 44.51 9.84 -8.86
N LYS A 78 44.82 11.12 -8.64
CA LYS A 78 46.02 11.79 -9.18
C LYS A 78 47.33 11.28 -8.58
N SER A 79 47.30 10.74 -7.36
CA SER A 79 48.51 10.19 -6.71
C SER A 79 48.97 8.84 -7.29
N GLY A 80 48.26 8.29 -8.29
CA GLY A 80 48.69 7.09 -9.01
C GLY A 80 48.51 5.78 -8.26
N ASN A 81 47.63 5.75 -7.23
CA ASN A 81 47.34 4.56 -6.42
C ASN A 81 45.85 4.16 -6.54
N PRO A 82 45.42 3.49 -7.64
CA PRO A 82 44.02 3.14 -7.87
C PRO A 82 43.40 2.26 -6.79
N GLN A 83 44.21 1.41 -6.14
CA GLN A 83 43.74 0.54 -5.05
C GLN A 83 43.31 1.33 -3.81
N VAL A 84 44.08 2.36 -3.43
CA VAL A 84 43.76 3.22 -2.29
C VAL A 84 42.56 4.12 -2.60
N SER A 85 42.49 4.68 -3.82
CA SER A 85 41.33 5.45 -4.28
C SER A 85 40.05 4.60 -4.23
N LYS A 86 40.08 3.37 -4.76
CA LYS A 86 38.94 2.45 -4.70
C LYS A 86 38.54 2.12 -3.25
N ALA A 87 39.50 1.84 -2.36
CA ALA A 87 39.22 1.57 -0.95
C ALA A 87 38.58 2.77 -0.24
N TYR A 88 39.03 4.00 -0.55
CA TYR A 88 38.46 5.22 -0.01
C TYR A 88 37.02 5.45 -0.49
N ILE A 89 36.75 5.28 -1.79
CA ILE A 89 35.41 5.40 -2.38
C ILE A 89 34.46 4.37 -1.77
N LEU A 90 34.90 3.11 -1.65
CA LEU A 90 34.08 2.04 -1.07
C LEU A 90 33.78 2.32 0.42
N TYR A 91 34.77 2.73 1.19
CA TYR A 91 34.58 3.12 2.59
C TYR A 91 33.59 4.29 2.75
N ARG A 92 33.66 5.30 1.87
CA ARG A 92 32.70 6.41 1.84
C ARG A 92 31.28 5.89 1.56
N HIS A 93 31.12 5.00 0.58
CA HIS A 93 29.85 4.37 0.24
C HIS A 93 29.28 3.58 1.42
N GLU A 94 30.05 2.67 2.01
CA GLU A 94 29.65 1.86 3.16
C GLU A 94 29.28 2.73 4.38
N ARG A 95 30.01 3.82 4.63
CA ARG A 95 29.67 4.79 5.68
C ARG A 95 28.40 5.57 5.36
N ALA A 96 28.15 5.90 4.09
CA ALA A 96 26.91 6.54 3.67
C ALA A 96 25.72 5.59 3.89
N GLU A 97 25.86 4.32 3.52
CA GLU A 97 24.85 3.28 3.74
C GLU A 97 24.62 3.00 5.23
N ALA A 98 25.67 2.86 6.03
CA ALA A 98 25.55 2.66 7.48
C ALA A 98 24.83 3.84 8.17
N ARG A 99 25.09 5.08 7.73
CA ARG A 99 24.37 6.26 8.23
C ARG A 99 22.92 6.31 7.76
N ALA A 100 22.64 5.93 6.52
CA ALA A 100 21.27 5.83 6.02
C ALA A 100 20.48 4.77 6.81
N ALA A 101 21.09 3.62 7.11
CA ALA A 101 20.52 2.57 7.93
C ALA A 101 20.31 3.02 9.39
N GLN A 102 21.28 3.73 9.99
CA GLN A 102 21.15 4.28 11.34
C GLN A 102 20.03 5.33 11.43
N LYS A 103 19.91 6.20 10.43
CA LYS A 103 18.80 7.16 10.33
C LYS A 103 17.46 6.45 10.25
N MET A 104 17.35 5.38 9.45
CA MET A 104 16.15 4.54 9.40
C MET A 104 15.81 3.88 10.75
N LEU A 105 16.81 3.43 11.52
CA LEU A 105 16.58 2.84 12.86
C LEU A 105 16.09 3.87 13.88
N LEU A 106 16.75 5.04 13.97
CA LEU A 106 16.33 6.13 14.85
C LEU A 106 14.94 6.65 14.48
N ASP A 107 14.62 6.65 13.19
CA ASP A 107 13.29 6.97 12.70
C ASP A 107 12.24 5.94 13.17
N THR A 108 12.61 4.68 13.46
CA THR A 108 11.65 3.63 13.85
C THR A 108 11.18 3.78 15.30
N GLU A 109 12.08 4.05 16.25
CA GLU A 109 11.69 4.36 17.65
C GLU A 109 10.80 5.61 17.70
N LYS A 110 11.19 6.64 16.95
CA LYS A 110 10.41 7.87 16.80
C LYS A 110 9.02 7.60 16.21
N LEU A 111 8.88 6.73 15.21
CA LEU A 111 7.57 6.36 14.66
C LEU A 111 6.67 5.72 15.72
N VAL A 112 7.22 4.84 16.57
CA VAL A 112 6.45 4.23 17.66
C VAL A 112 6.00 5.30 18.65
N ASP A 113 6.91 6.19 19.07
CA ASP A 113 6.58 7.29 19.98
C ASP A 113 5.54 8.24 19.39
N ASP A 114 5.69 8.63 18.12
CA ASP A 114 4.78 9.51 17.39
C ASP A 114 3.37 8.91 17.34
N TYR A 115 3.25 7.59 17.11
CA TYR A 115 1.97 6.90 17.13
C TYR A 115 1.38 6.85 18.54
N VAL A 116 2.16 6.40 19.53
CA VAL A 116 1.70 6.24 20.92
C VAL A 116 1.25 7.56 21.53
N GLN A 117 1.98 8.65 21.24
CA GLN A 117 1.66 10.00 21.70
C GLN A 117 0.62 10.70 20.82
N ARG A 118 0.24 10.10 19.68
CA ARG A 118 -0.63 10.71 18.65
C ARG A 118 -0.10 12.06 18.16
N ALA A 119 1.22 12.16 18.04
CA ALA A 119 1.91 13.38 17.63
C ALA A 119 1.95 13.56 16.10
N ASP A 120 1.82 12.47 15.32
CA ASP A 120 1.69 12.54 13.86
C ASP A 120 0.21 12.59 13.46
N TRP A 121 -0.15 13.53 12.59
CA TRP A 121 -1.50 13.66 12.03
C TRP A 121 -1.92 12.41 11.23
N ARG A 122 -0.94 11.67 10.66
CA ARG A 122 -1.18 10.43 9.91
C ARG A 122 -1.87 9.34 10.72
N VAL A 123 -1.77 9.42 12.06
CA VAL A 123 -2.53 8.53 12.96
C VAL A 123 -4.05 8.69 12.75
N ASN A 124 -4.51 9.86 12.28
CA ASN A 124 -5.91 10.17 12.01
C ASN A 124 -6.25 10.27 10.52
N GLU A 125 -5.33 9.93 9.61
CA GLU A 125 -5.55 10.05 8.16
C GLU A 125 -6.61 9.08 7.65
N ASN A 126 -6.68 7.88 8.22
CA ASN A 126 -7.65 6.85 7.84
C ASN A 126 -8.83 6.80 8.83
N SER A 127 -10.00 7.25 8.38
CA SER A 127 -11.23 7.27 9.19
C SER A 127 -11.75 5.89 9.58
N ASN A 128 -11.33 4.83 8.88
CA ASN A 128 -11.70 3.46 9.19
C ASN A 128 -10.79 2.82 10.26
N MET A 129 -9.69 3.48 10.62
CA MET A 129 -8.73 2.98 11.60
C MET A 129 -8.89 3.63 12.96
N ASN A 130 -8.71 2.82 14.01
CA ASN A 130 -8.67 3.30 15.40
C ASN A 130 -7.31 3.03 16.02
N TYR A 131 -6.95 3.87 16.99
CA TYR A 131 -5.77 3.69 17.83
C TYR A 131 -5.80 2.30 18.49
N SER A 132 -4.93 1.42 18.03
CA SER A 132 -4.85 0.02 18.43
C SER A 132 -3.47 -0.56 18.11
N LEU A 133 -3.19 -1.78 18.59
CA LEU A 133 -1.96 -2.51 18.22
C LEU A 133 -1.90 -2.79 16.71
N GLN A 134 -3.03 -3.16 16.08
CA GLN A 134 -3.05 -3.36 14.63
C GLN A 134 -2.89 -2.04 13.87
N GLY A 135 -3.40 -0.94 14.43
CA GLY A 135 -3.16 0.39 13.89
C GLY A 135 -1.68 0.79 13.95
N LEU A 136 -0.98 0.45 15.05
CA LEU A 136 0.46 0.66 15.18
C LEU A 136 1.24 -0.15 14.14
N ASN A 137 0.91 -1.43 14.00
CA ASN A 137 1.54 -2.31 13.01
C ASN A 137 1.35 -1.76 11.59
N PHE A 138 0.14 -1.31 11.25
CA PHE A 138 -0.13 -0.68 9.97
C PHE A 138 0.69 0.60 9.80
N TYR A 139 0.65 1.50 10.77
CA TYR A 139 1.35 2.80 10.72
C TYR A 139 2.86 2.65 10.52
N MET A 140 3.48 1.70 11.23
CA MET A 140 4.91 1.41 11.03
C MET A 140 5.17 0.86 9.63
N ALA A 141 4.42 -0.15 9.20
CA ALA A 141 4.60 -0.77 7.89
C ALA A 141 4.37 0.23 6.76
N SER A 142 3.33 1.06 6.83
CA SER A 142 2.98 2.05 5.83
C SER A 142 4.01 3.18 5.75
N SER A 143 4.51 3.64 6.88
CA SER A 143 5.58 4.65 6.92
C SER A 143 6.87 4.16 6.29
N ILE A 144 7.23 2.89 6.54
CA ILE A 144 8.42 2.25 5.94
C ILE A 144 8.21 2.08 4.42
N ALA A 145 7.05 1.58 4.00
CA ALA A 145 6.71 1.38 2.59
C ALA A 145 6.75 2.71 1.82
N ALA A 146 6.18 3.79 2.38
CA ALA A 146 6.17 5.10 1.75
C ALA A 146 7.58 5.65 1.53
N ARG A 147 8.47 5.48 2.51
CA ARG A 147 9.88 5.88 2.39
C ARG A 147 10.60 5.05 1.34
N TYR A 148 10.32 3.75 1.27
CA TYR A 148 10.91 2.89 0.25
C TYR A 148 10.50 3.34 -1.16
N TRP A 149 9.21 3.61 -1.40
CA TRP A 149 8.74 4.19 -2.65
C TRP A 149 9.50 5.47 -3.02
N LEU A 150 9.52 6.44 -2.12
CA LEU A 150 10.05 7.78 -2.41
C LEU A 150 11.58 7.80 -2.56
N HIS A 151 12.32 6.97 -1.83
CA HIS A 151 13.79 7.01 -1.84
C HIS A 151 14.47 5.92 -2.66
N LYS A 152 13.76 4.84 -3.01
CA LYS A 152 14.35 3.70 -3.73
C LYS A 152 13.71 3.44 -5.10
N ILE A 153 12.42 3.74 -5.27
CA ILE A 153 11.71 3.41 -6.50
C ILE A 153 11.49 4.63 -7.38
N TYR A 154 10.95 5.72 -6.81
CA TYR A 154 10.69 6.93 -7.57
C TYR A 154 11.97 7.75 -7.81
N PRO A 155 12.06 8.45 -8.96
CA PRO A 155 13.10 9.44 -9.18
C PRO A 155 13.05 10.58 -8.15
N PRO A 156 14.20 11.23 -7.84
CA PRO A 156 14.25 12.32 -6.87
C PRO A 156 13.29 13.47 -7.15
N GLU A 157 13.02 13.78 -8.41
CA GLU A 157 12.14 14.88 -8.81
C GLU A 157 10.67 14.59 -8.44
N VAL A 158 10.25 13.33 -8.57
CA VAL A 158 8.89 12.88 -8.19
C VAL A 158 8.74 12.89 -6.67
N GLN A 159 9.78 12.44 -5.96
CA GLN A 159 9.82 12.52 -4.51
C GLN A 159 9.70 13.97 -4.03
N GLN A 160 10.49 14.88 -4.60
CA GLN A 160 10.53 16.28 -4.20
C GLN A 160 9.17 16.94 -4.41
N ALA A 161 8.56 16.76 -5.58
CA ALA A 161 7.23 17.27 -5.88
C ALA A 161 6.16 16.76 -4.90
N HIS A 162 6.26 15.51 -4.43
CA HIS A 162 5.36 14.99 -3.40
C HIS A 162 5.58 15.63 -2.03
N VAL A 163 6.84 15.80 -1.62
CA VAL A 163 7.22 16.34 -0.30
C VAL A 163 6.93 17.83 -0.20
N GLU A 164 7.13 18.59 -1.28
CA GLU A 164 6.87 20.03 -1.37
C GLU A 164 5.38 20.35 -1.59
N GLY A 165 4.58 19.33 -1.94
CA GLY A 165 3.13 19.45 -2.10
C GLY A 165 2.68 19.89 -3.50
N ASP A 166 3.58 19.88 -4.49
CA ASP A 166 3.23 20.12 -5.89
C ASP A 166 2.33 19.02 -6.47
N LEU A 167 2.47 17.79 -5.95
CA LEU A 167 1.61 16.65 -6.25
C LEU A 167 1.38 15.79 -5.01
N HIS A 168 0.33 14.96 -5.04
CA HIS A 168 0.07 13.98 -3.99
C HIS A 168 0.07 12.57 -4.57
N LEU A 169 1.02 11.74 -4.14
CA LEU A 169 1.06 10.33 -4.47
C LEU A 169 0.20 9.58 -3.45
N HIS A 170 -0.93 9.05 -3.92
CA HIS A 170 -1.84 8.28 -3.10
C HIS A 170 -1.26 6.91 -2.72
N ASP A 171 -1.64 6.41 -1.54
CA ASP A 171 -1.44 5.03 -1.09
C ASP A 171 0.02 4.52 -1.07
N LEU A 172 0.98 5.43 -0.88
CA LEU A 172 2.39 5.10 -0.65
C LEU A 172 2.62 4.13 0.52
N GLY A 173 1.62 3.98 1.41
CA GLY A 173 1.63 3.03 2.51
C GLY A 173 1.60 1.54 2.12
N MET A 174 1.37 1.22 0.84
CA MET A 174 1.43 -0.16 0.34
C MET A 174 2.39 -0.30 -0.84
N LEU A 175 3.16 -1.38 -0.83
CA LEU A 175 3.92 -1.85 -1.99
C LEU A 175 3.05 -2.81 -2.82
N SER A 176 1.92 -2.31 -3.32
CA SER A 176 0.98 -3.12 -4.11
C SER A 176 0.18 -2.27 -5.09
N VAL A 177 -0.75 -2.91 -5.78
CA VAL A 177 -1.77 -2.27 -6.63
C VAL A 177 -2.76 -1.46 -5.80
N TYR A 178 -3.39 -0.48 -6.44
CA TYR A 178 -4.38 0.38 -5.80
C TYR A 178 -5.69 -0.38 -5.52
N CYS A 179 -6.52 -0.59 -6.54
CA CYS A 179 -7.82 -1.25 -6.41
C CYS A 179 -7.99 -2.35 -7.47
N CYS A 180 -8.89 -3.30 -7.20
CA CYS A 180 -9.13 -4.43 -8.10
C CYS A 180 -10.62 -4.74 -8.23
N GLY A 181 -11.11 -4.79 -9.47
CA GLY A 181 -12.41 -5.37 -9.80
C GLY A 181 -12.24 -6.82 -10.26
N TRP A 182 -13.03 -7.72 -9.69
CA TRP A 182 -12.93 -9.16 -9.95
C TRP A 182 -14.20 -9.69 -10.58
N ASP A 183 -14.00 -10.67 -11.45
CA ASP A 183 -15.08 -11.47 -12.01
C ASP A 183 -15.56 -12.48 -10.97
N LEU A 184 -16.80 -12.31 -10.52
CA LEU A 184 -17.42 -13.23 -9.57
C LEU A 184 -17.66 -14.61 -10.20
N GLU A 185 -17.88 -14.69 -11.52
CA GLU A 185 -18.08 -15.96 -12.21
C GLU A 185 -16.83 -16.86 -12.08
N ASP A 186 -15.62 -16.29 -12.17
CA ASP A 186 -14.37 -17.06 -11.99
C ASP A 186 -14.32 -17.74 -10.61
N LEU A 187 -14.74 -17.03 -9.55
CA LEU A 187 -14.85 -17.60 -8.20
C LEU A 187 -15.92 -18.71 -8.15
N LEU A 188 -17.06 -18.54 -8.84
CA LEU A 188 -18.12 -19.54 -8.90
C LEU A 188 -17.74 -20.77 -9.73
N VAL A 189 -16.85 -20.62 -10.72
CA VAL A 189 -16.38 -21.70 -11.59
C VAL A 189 -15.24 -22.49 -10.96
N ARG A 190 -14.27 -21.80 -10.35
CA ARG A 190 -13.04 -22.42 -9.83
C ARG A 190 -13.10 -22.72 -8.34
N GLY A 191 -13.94 -22.02 -7.59
CA GLY A 191 -13.90 -22.00 -6.14
C GLY A 191 -12.78 -21.11 -5.60
N PHE A 192 -12.67 -21.05 -4.28
CA PHE A 192 -11.68 -20.21 -3.59
C PHE A 192 -10.35 -20.97 -3.38
N GLY A 193 -9.28 -20.57 -4.07
CA GLY A 193 -7.96 -21.22 -3.98
C GLY A 193 -6.86 -20.51 -4.75
N GLY A 194 -5.78 -21.23 -5.10
CA GLY A 194 -4.68 -20.72 -5.91
C GLY A 194 -3.39 -20.44 -5.13
N VAL A 195 -3.33 -20.75 -3.83
CA VAL A 195 -2.14 -20.53 -2.99
C VAL A 195 -1.68 -21.88 -2.43
N ALA A 196 -0.57 -22.39 -2.98
CA ALA A 196 -0.11 -23.78 -2.81
C ALA A 196 0.00 -24.30 -1.37
N ALA A 197 0.20 -23.42 -0.38
CA ALA A 197 0.35 -23.78 1.04
C ALA A 197 -0.90 -23.45 1.89
N LYS A 198 -2.04 -23.13 1.27
CA LYS A 198 -3.27 -22.71 1.96
C LYS A 198 -4.42 -23.66 1.65
N ILE A 199 -5.44 -23.62 2.51
CA ILE A 199 -6.68 -24.39 2.32
C ILE A 199 -7.45 -23.79 1.15
N GLU A 200 -7.99 -24.65 0.31
CA GLU A 200 -8.81 -24.28 -0.84
C GLU A 200 -10.23 -24.85 -0.72
N SER A 201 -11.18 -24.19 -1.37
CA SER A 201 -12.58 -24.60 -1.44
C SER A 201 -12.96 -24.92 -2.89
N LYS A 202 -13.70 -26.01 -3.08
CA LYS A 202 -14.34 -26.29 -4.38
C LYS A 202 -15.42 -25.24 -4.70
N PRO A 203 -15.82 -25.12 -5.98
CA PRO A 203 -16.94 -24.29 -6.39
C PRO A 203 -18.20 -24.46 -5.51
N PRO A 204 -18.86 -23.37 -5.10
CA PRO A 204 -20.01 -23.43 -4.21
C PRO A 204 -21.22 -24.05 -4.91
N ARG A 205 -22.02 -24.83 -4.17
CA ARG A 205 -23.28 -25.44 -4.65
C ARG A 205 -24.55 -24.85 -4.03
N HIS A 206 -24.39 -24.01 -3.01
CA HIS A 206 -25.47 -23.41 -2.23
C HIS A 206 -25.20 -21.93 -2.00
N LEU A 207 -26.25 -21.10 -1.89
CA LEU A 207 -26.14 -19.64 -1.78
C LEU A 207 -25.25 -19.23 -0.60
N ARG A 208 -25.45 -19.84 0.57
CA ARG A 208 -24.66 -19.54 1.78
C ARG A 208 -23.18 -19.87 1.59
N ALA A 209 -22.87 -20.93 0.84
CA ALA A 209 -21.49 -21.30 0.54
C ALA A 209 -20.84 -20.31 -0.43
N ALA A 210 -21.58 -19.84 -1.45
CA ALA A 210 -21.10 -18.83 -2.39
C ALA A 210 -20.80 -17.50 -1.67
N LEU A 211 -21.74 -17.01 -0.86
CA LEU A 211 -21.56 -15.80 -0.05
C LEU A 211 -20.41 -15.93 0.95
N GLY A 212 -20.28 -17.09 1.62
CA GLY A 212 -19.16 -17.34 2.54
C GLY A 212 -17.79 -17.38 1.86
N GLN A 213 -17.70 -18.00 0.68
CA GLN A 213 -16.47 -17.96 -0.12
C GLN A 213 -16.13 -16.54 -0.58
N LEU A 214 -17.13 -15.76 -0.97
CA LEU A 214 -16.95 -14.36 -1.37
C LEU A 214 -16.49 -13.47 -0.20
N VAL A 215 -16.97 -13.69 1.01
CA VAL A 215 -16.44 -13.03 2.22
C VAL A 215 -14.95 -13.32 2.38
N ASN A 216 -14.56 -14.60 2.32
CA ASN A 216 -13.14 -14.99 2.43
C ASN A 216 -12.29 -14.37 1.31
N PHE A 217 -12.86 -14.30 0.09
CA PHE A 217 -12.23 -13.68 -1.06
C PHE A 217 -11.93 -12.19 -0.83
N PHE A 218 -12.92 -11.41 -0.38
CA PHE A 218 -12.72 -10.00 -0.06
C PHE A 218 -11.67 -9.79 1.03
N TYR A 219 -11.72 -10.54 2.14
CA TYR A 219 -10.73 -10.42 3.21
C TYR A 219 -9.30 -10.75 2.74
N THR A 220 -9.17 -11.77 1.91
CA THR A 220 -7.86 -12.21 1.42
C THR A 220 -7.25 -11.16 0.49
N LEU A 221 -8.01 -10.72 -0.51
CA LEU A 221 -7.49 -9.79 -1.52
C LEU A 221 -7.34 -8.36 -1.02
N GLN A 222 -8.09 -7.95 0.00
CA GLN A 222 -7.89 -6.65 0.63
C GLN A 222 -6.52 -6.54 1.35
N GLY A 223 -5.90 -7.68 1.69
CA GLY A 223 -4.50 -7.72 2.15
C GLY A 223 -3.48 -7.43 1.05
N GLU A 224 -3.88 -7.55 -0.21
CA GLU A 224 -3.01 -7.43 -1.41
C GLU A 224 -3.32 -6.16 -2.22
N ALA A 225 -4.25 -5.31 -1.80
CA ALA A 225 -4.62 -4.07 -2.49
C ALA A 225 -4.87 -2.92 -1.50
N ALA A 226 -4.45 -1.71 -1.87
CA ALA A 226 -4.57 -0.52 -1.01
C ALA A 226 -6.03 -0.08 -0.81
N GLY A 227 -6.73 0.09 -1.93
CA GLY A 227 -8.09 0.56 -2.06
C GLY A 227 -9.11 -0.57 -2.19
N ALA A 228 -10.18 -0.29 -2.94
CA ALA A 228 -11.36 -1.15 -2.99
C ALA A 228 -11.13 -2.48 -3.72
N VAL A 229 -11.78 -3.53 -3.22
CA VAL A 229 -11.96 -4.81 -3.92
C VAL A 229 -13.42 -4.95 -4.29
N ALA A 230 -13.71 -5.08 -5.58
CA ALA A 230 -15.07 -5.08 -6.09
C ALA A 230 -15.41 -6.37 -6.84
N VAL A 231 -16.69 -6.73 -6.86
CA VAL A 231 -17.24 -7.70 -7.82
C VAL A 231 -18.41 -7.10 -8.58
N SER A 232 -18.59 -7.55 -9.81
CA SER A 232 -19.71 -7.14 -10.67
C SER A 232 -20.77 -8.23 -10.76
N ASN A 233 -21.97 -7.86 -11.23
CA ASN A 233 -23.08 -8.78 -11.51
C ASN A 233 -23.48 -9.66 -10.31
N PHE A 234 -23.43 -9.08 -9.11
CA PHE A 234 -23.60 -9.81 -7.85
C PHE A 234 -24.99 -10.48 -7.77
N ASP A 235 -26.04 -9.73 -8.11
CA ASP A 235 -27.40 -10.24 -8.07
C ASP A 235 -27.68 -11.24 -9.20
N THR A 236 -27.25 -10.94 -10.42
CA THR A 236 -27.39 -11.84 -11.58
C THR A 236 -26.71 -13.20 -11.33
N LEU A 237 -25.44 -13.18 -10.89
CA LEU A 237 -24.65 -14.40 -10.77
C LEU A 237 -25.06 -15.26 -9.57
N LEU A 238 -25.63 -14.66 -8.52
CA LEU A 238 -26.09 -15.38 -7.32
C LEU A 238 -27.56 -15.79 -7.36
N ALA A 239 -28.40 -15.16 -8.20
CA ALA A 239 -29.81 -15.48 -8.32
C ALA A 239 -30.11 -16.97 -8.59
N PRO A 240 -29.34 -17.70 -9.43
CA PRO A 240 -29.58 -19.12 -9.64
C PRO A 240 -29.55 -19.95 -8.35
N PHE A 241 -28.63 -19.67 -7.43
CA PHE A 241 -28.52 -20.41 -6.18
C PHE A 241 -29.81 -20.35 -5.35
N ILE A 242 -30.55 -19.24 -5.40
CA ILE A 242 -31.83 -19.08 -4.70
C ILE A 242 -32.85 -20.11 -5.19
N ARG A 243 -32.96 -20.29 -6.51
CA ARG A 243 -33.87 -21.25 -7.13
C ARG A 243 -33.45 -22.69 -6.88
N TYR A 244 -32.17 -23.01 -7.10
CA TYR A 244 -31.67 -24.39 -6.93
C TYR A 244 -31.71 -24.85 -5.47
N ASP A 245 -31.54 -23.93 -4.52
CA ASP A 245 -31.70 -24.23 -3.09
C ASP A 245 -33.18 -24.21 -2.63
N GLY A 246 -34.11 -23.75 -3.49
CA GLY A 246 -35.54 -23.65 -3.17
C GLY A 246 -35.85 -22.65 -2.05
N LEU A 247 -35.12 -21.54 -2.01
CA LEU A 247 -35.19 -20.58 -0.89
C LEU A 247 -36.37 -19.64 -1.01
N ASP A 248 -37.04 -19.41 0.11
CA ASP A 248 -38.01 -18.33 0.26
C ASP A 248 -37.34 -17.00 0.68
N HIS A 249 -38.11 -15.91 0.69
CA HIS A 249 -37.61 -14.59 1.07
C HIS A 249 -36.91 -14.58 2.43
N LYS A 250 -37.46 -15.32 3.42
CA LYS A 250 -36.91 -15.38 4.77
C LYS A 250 -35.52 -16.03 4.77
N ALA A 251 -35.35 -17.12 4.04
CA ALA A 251 -34.07 -17.82 3.93
C ALA A 251 -33.03 -16.99 3.15
N VAL A 252 -33.45 -16.32 2.06
CA VAL A 252 -32.57 -15.40 1.30
C VAL A 252 -32.11 -14.25 2.20
N LYS A 253 -33.03 -13.58 2.89
CA LYS A 253 -32.70 -12.51 3.84
C LYS A 253 -31.74 -12.96 4.93
N GLN A 254 -31.93 -14.16 5.48
CA GLN A 254 -31.00 -14.70 6.47
C GLN A 254 -29.59 -14.91 5.91
N ALA A 255 -29.48 -15.44 4.68
CA ALA A 255 -28.18 -15.64 4.03
C ALA A 255 -27.48 -14.31 3.72
N VAL A 256 -28.24 -13.31 3.26
CA VAL A 256 -27.73 -11.96 3.01
C VAL A 256 -27.33 -11.25 4.30
N GLN A 257 -28.11 -11.40 5.37
CA GLN A 257 -27.77 -10.88 6.69
C GLN A 257 -26.42 -11.45 7.15
N GLU A 258 -26.23 -12.77 7.05
CA GLU A 258 -24.94 -13.38 7.39
C GLU A 258 -23.80 -12.80 6.56
N PHE A 259 -23.99 -12.62 5.25
CA PHE A 259 -22.99 -12.02 4.37
C PHE A 259 -22.62 -10.58 4.80
N VAL A 260 -23.62 -9.70 4.96
CA VAL A 260 -23.43 -8.29 5.31
C VAL A 260 -22.77 -8.15 6.68
N PHE A 261 -23.20 -8.93 7.68
CA PHE A 261 -22.55 -8.87 8.99
C PHE A 261 -21.10 -9.37 8.93
N ASN A 262 -20.81 -10.47 8.23
CA ASN A 262 -19.47 -11.02 8.17
C ASN A 262 -18.49 -10.13 7.41
N ILE A 263 -18.92 -9.43 6.36
CA ILE A 263 -18.04 -8.49 5.63
C ILE A 263 -17.82 -7.17 6.39
N ASN A 264 -18.67 -6.85 7.38
CA ASN A 264 -18.47 -5.68 8.25
C ASN A 264 -17.73 -6.00 9.56
N VAL A 265 -17.13 -7.19 9.70
CA VAL A 265 -16.27 -7.49 10.87
C VAL A 265 -14.87 -6.87 10.64
N PRO A 266 -14.36 -6.01 11.53
CA PRO A 266 -13.09 -5.32 11.29
C PRO A 266 -11.89 -6.24 11.59
N THR A 267 -11.56 -7.17 10.70
CA THR A 267 -10.44 -8.12 10.87
C THR A 267 -9.20 -7.80 10.02
N ARG A 268 -9.26 -6.79 9.15
CA ARG A 268 -8.09 -6.33 8.37
C ARG A 268 -7.02 -5.73 9.30
N VAL A 269 -5.76 -5.74 8.86
CA VAL A 269 -4.68 -4.94 9.46
C VAL A 269 -5.16 -3.49 9.66
N GLY A 270 -4.94 -2.95 10.86
CA GLY A 270 -5.52 -1.68 11.30
C GLY A 270 -6.92 -1.75 11.93
N PHE A 271 -7.49 -2.95 12.15
CA PHE A 271 -8.88 -3.16 12.59
C PHE A 271 -9.89 -2.45 11.67
N GLN A 272 -9.71 -2.64 10.38
CA GLN A 272 -10.61 -2.10 9.35
C GLN A 272 -11.50 -3.20 8.80
N THR A 273 -12.68 -2.82 8.33
CA THR A 273 -13.50 -3.65 7.45
C THR A 273 -12.92 -3.63 6.03
N PRO A 274 -13.11 -4.69 5.22
CA PRO A 274 -12.75 -4.67 3.81
C PRO A 274 -13.49 -3.56 3.07
N PHE A 275 -12.75 -2.74 2.33
CA PHE A 275 -13.34 -1.76 1.42
C PHE A 275 -13.87 -2.54 0.21
N SER A 276 -15.14 -2.89 0.27
CA SER A 276 -15.79 -3.75 -0.71
C SER A 276 -16.90 -3.03 -1.47
N ASN A 277 -17.00 -3.33 -2.75
CA ASN A 277 -18.07 -2.85 -3.63
C ASN A 277 -18.73 -4.05 -4.31
N ILE A 278 -20.06 -4.00 -4.41
CA ILE A 278 -20.84 -4.95 -5.21
C ILE A 278 -21.66 -4.17 -6.23
N THR A 279 -21.69 -4.66 -7.47
CA THR A 279 -22.56 -4.10 -8.52
C THR A 279 -23.81 -4.95 -8.65
N MET A 280 -24.97 -4.30 -8.62
CA MET A 280 -26.30 -4.87 -8.78
C MET A 280 -26.86 -4.47 -10.15
N ASP A 281 -27.27 -5.45 -10.94
CA ASP A 281 -27.75 -5.25 -12.31
C ASP A 281 -29.25 -4.94 -12.37
N LEU A 282 -30.03 -5.39 -11.38
CA LEU A 282 -31.51 -5.34 -11.29
C LEU A 282 -32.25 -6.16 -12.34
N THR A 283 -31.71 -6.28 -13.54
CA THR A 283 -32.22 -7.14 -14.60
C THR A 283 -31.06 -7.89 -15.26
N PRO A 284 -31.25 -9.12 -15.76
CA PRO A 284 -30.19 -9.85 -16.42
C PRO A 284 -29.60 -9.04 -17.58
N PRO A 285 -28.30 -8.66 -17.50
CA PRO A 285 -27.67 -7.82 -18.50
C PRO A 285 -27.53 -8.60 -19.81
N SER A 286 -27.59 -7.90 -20.95
CA SER A 286 -27.54 -8.53 -22.28
C SER A 286 -26.31 -9.43 -22.51
N THR A 287 -25.21 -9.16 -21.82
CA THR A 287 -23.97 -9.95 -21.88
C THR A 287 -24.09 -11.31 -21.17
N LEU A 288 -24.93 -11.43 -20.13
CA LEU A 288 -25.10 -12.66 -19.35
C LEU A 288 -26.44 -13.36 -19.60
N ARG A 289 -27.46 -12.62 -20.07
CA ARG A 289 -28.84 -13.10 -20.19
C ARG A 289 -28.99 -14.47 -20.85
N GLU A 290 -28.30 -14.69 -21.97
CA GLU A 290 -28.38 -15.93 -22.76
C GLU A 290 -27.33 -16.98 -22.33
N GLN A 291 -26.47 -16.66 -21.35
CA GLN A 291 -25.46 -17.58 -20.86
C GLN A 291 -26.06 -18.58 -19.86
N PRO A 292 -25.59 -19.83 -19.84
CA PRO A 292 -26.04 -20.81 -18.86
C PRO A 292 -25.65 -20.37 -17.45
N ALA A 293 -26.57 -20.54 -16.50
CA ALA A 293 -26.28 -20.29 -15.10
C ALA A 293 -25.19 -21.25 -14.58
N ILE A 294 -24.32 -20.79 -13.69
CA ILE A 294 -23.25 -21.61 -13.09
C ILE A 294 -23.63 -22.03 -11.67
N ILE A 295 -23.59 -23.34 -11.39
CA ILE A 295 -23.76 -23.91 -10.04
C ILE A 295 -22.72 -25.01 -9.83
N GLY A 296 -21.99 -24.95 -8.71
CA GLY A 296 -21.00 -25.99 -8.39
C GLY A 296 -19.86 -26.11 -9.39
N GLY A 297 -19.55 -25.02 -10.12
CA GLY A 297 -18.52 -24.97 -11.14
C GLY A 297 -18.98 -25.38 -12.54
N GLU A 298 -20.25 -25.76 -12.70
CA GLU A 298 -20.77 -26.35 -13.93
C GLU A 298 -21.92 -25.51 -14.52
N PRO A 299 -21.98 -25.38 -15.86
CA PRO A 299 -23.09 -24.73 -16.55
C PRO A 299 -24.37 -25.56 -16.39
N GLN A 300 -25.48 -24.87 -16.17
CA GLN A 300 -26.81 -25.45 -16.05
C GLN A 300 -27.61 -25.31 -17.35
N ARG A 301 -28.80 -25.92 -17.38
CA ARG A 301 -29.67 -25.87 -18.55
C ARG A 301 -30.32 -24.49 -18.70
N GLU A 302 -30.73 -23.91 -17.58
CA GLU A 302 -31.36 -22.60 -17.50
C GLU A 302 -30.32 -21.49 -17.69
N THR A 303 -30.74 -20.41 -18.34
CA THR A 303 -29.92 -19.22 -18.60
C THR A 303 -30.17 -18.14 -17.54
N TYR A 304 -29.23 -17.22 -17.34
CA TYR A 304 -29.39 -16.12 -16.36
C TYR A 304 -30.65 -15.26 -16.61
N GLY A 305 -31.09 -15.15 -17.87
CA GLY A 305 -32.34 -14.46 -18.24
C GLY A 305 -33.60 -15.03 -17.59
N GLU A 306 -33.56 -16.28 -17.13
CA GLU A 306 -34.70 -16.96 -16.53
C GLU A 306 -34.83 -16.72 -15.01
N PHE A 307 -33.93 -15.96 -14.37
CA PHE A 307 -33.84 -15.80 -12.91
C PHE A 307 -34.24 -14.41 -12.38
N GLN A 308 -35.04 -13.63 -13.12
CA GLN A 308 -35.47 -12.28 -12.70
C GLN A 308 -36.11 -12.28 -11.30
N ARG A 309 -37.02 -13.24 -11.03
CA ARG A 309 -37.69 -13.34 -9.73
C ARG A 309 -36.71 -13.49 -8.57
N GLU A 310 -35.66 -14.27 -8.75
CA GLU A 310 -34.64 -14.51 -7.74
C GLU A 310 -33.72 -13.29 -7.56
N MET A 311 -33.44 -12.55 -8.65
CA MET A 311 -32.77 -11.24 -8.55
C MET A 311 -33.60 -10.25 -7.73
N ASP A 312 -34.91 -10.17 -7.96
CA ASP A 312 -35.82 -9.29 -7.21
C ASP A 312 -35.84 -9.65 -5.72
N LEU A 313 -35.92 -10.95 -5.40
CA LEU A 313 -35.84 -11.46 -4.03
C LEU A 313 -34.51 -11.10 -3.35
N LEU A 314 -33.39 -11.27 -4.06
CA LEU A 314 -32.06 -10.95 -3.54
C LEU A 314 -31.91 -9.45 -3.27
N ASN A 315 -32.33 -8.61 -4.22
CA ASN A 315 -32.28 -7.16 -4.09
C ASN A 315 -33.15 -6.65 -2.94
N ARG A 316 -34.37 -7.16 -2.81
CA ARG A 316 -35.25 -6.84 -1.68
C ARG A 316 -34.64 -7.25 -0.34
N ALA A 317 -34.14 -8.49 -0.25
CA ALA A 317 -33.50 -9.00 0.95
C ALA A 317 -32.28 -8.17 1.35
N PHE A 318 -31.44 -7.77 0.38
CA PHE A 318 -30.28 -6.92 0.62
C PHE A 318 -30.68 -5.54 1.13
N ALA A 319 -31.64 -4.88 0.48
CA ALA A 319 -32.11 -3.57 0.89
C ALA A 319 -32.73 -3.57 2.29
N GLU A 320 -33.50 -4.60 2.63
CA GLU A 320 -34.07 -4.76 3.98
C GLU A 320 -32.96 -4.91 5.05
N VAL A 321 -31.92 -5.71 4.80
CA VAL A 321 -30.81 -5.89 5.75
C VAL A 321 -30.05 -4.57 5.96
N MET A 322 -29.78 -3.84 4.88
CA MET A 322 -29.11 -2.53 4.96
C MET A 322 -29.93 -1.50 5.73
N LEU A 323 -31.27 -1.52 5.57
CA LEU A 323 -32.21 -0.64 6.27
C LEU A 323 -32.34 -0.94 7.78
N GLU A 324 -32.30 -2.21 8.15
CA GLU A 324 -32.36 -2.65 9.55
C GLU A 324 -31.13 -2.21 10.33
N GLY A 325 -29.96 -2.24 9.68
CA GLY A 325 -28.69 -1.85 10.28
C GLY A 325 -28.18 -2.84 11.32
N ASP A 326 -27.18 -2.41 12.09
CA ASP A 326 -26.57 -3.22 13.13
C ASP A 326 -27.43 -3.31 14.41
N ALA A 327 -26.91 -3.95 15.46
CA ALA A 327 -27.61 -4.09 16.75
C ALA A 327 -27.99 -2.75 17.43
N LYS A 328 -27.46 -1.63 16.96
CA LYS A 328 -27.79 -0.26 17.42
C LYS A 328 -28.55 0.54 16.35
N GLY A 329 -28.97 -0.09 15.25
CA GLY A 329 -29.64 0.55 14.12
C GLY A 329 -28.73 1.44 13.28
N ARG A 330 -27.40 1.25 13.36
CA ARG A 330 -26.45 1.99 12.50
C ARG A 330 -26.41 1.34 11.13
N VAL A 331 -26.33 2.16 10.09
CA VAL A 331 -26.16 1.68 8.71
C VAL A 331 -24.85 0.91 8.54
N PHE A 332 -24.86 -0.10 7.68
CA PHE A 332 -23.64 -0.78 7.27
C PHE A 332 -22.89 0.07 6.24
N THR A 333 -21.58 0.19 6.42
CA THR A 333 -20.72 0.89 5.46
C THR A 333 -20.43 0.02 4.22
N PHE A 334 -20.34 -1.30 4.42
CA PHE A 334 -19.94 -2.25 3.37
C PHE A 334 -20.93 -3.41 3.21
N PRO A 335 -20.90 -4.13 2.07
CA PRO A 335 -20.29 -3.67 0.84
C PRO A 335 -21.05 -2.44 0.32
N ILE A 336 -20.37 -1.54 -0.37
CA ILE A 336 -21.02 -0.41 -1.02
C ILE A 336 -21.79 -0.93 -2.24
N PRO A 337 -23.13 -0.85 -2.26
CA PRO A 337 -23.92 -1.31 -3.39
C PRO A 337 -23.91 -0.24 -4.50
N THR A 338 -23.69 -0.67 -5.74
CA THR A 338 -23.84 0.18 -6.93
C THR A 338 -24.92 -0.43 -7.82
N TYR A 339 -26.02 0.30 -7.99
CA TYR A 339 -27.13 -0.12 -8.84
C TYR A 339 -26.99 0.48 -10.23
N SER A 340 -26.99 -0.37 -11.27
CA SER A 340 -26.90 0.07 -12.65
C SER A 340 -28.26 0.50 -13.19
N ILE A 341 -28.40 1.77 -13.59
CA ILE A 341 -29.62 2.31 -14.19
C ILE A 341 -29.40 2.49 -15.70
N THR A 342 -30.26 1.89 -16.51
CA THR A 342 -30.23 1.97 -17.98
C THR A 342 -31.34 2.89 -18.51
N ARG A 343 -31.35 3.14 -19.83
CA ARG A 343 -32.34 4.04 -20.47
C ARG A 343 -33.77 3.50 -20.40
N ASP A 344 -33.92 2.20 -20.31
CA ASP A 344 -35.16 1.43 -20.25
C ASP A 344 -35.58 1.07 -18.82
N PHE A 345 -34.96 1.71 -17.83
CA PHE A 345 -35.26 1.48 -16.42
C PHE A 345 -36.72 1.80 -16.08
N ASP A 346 -37.39 0.83 -15.44
CA ASP A 346 -38.77 0.96 -14.98
C ASP A 346 -38.83 1.65 -13.61
N TRP A 347 -39.09 2.95 -13.62
CA TRP A 347 -39.17 3.78 -12.41
C TRP A 347 -40.37 3.44 -11.52
N ASP A 348 -41.42 2.84 -12.08
CA ASP A 348 -42.66 2.51 -11.38
C ASP A 348 -42.67 1.04 -10.90
N ASN A 349 -41.53 0.35 -10.97
CA ASN A 349 -41.40 -1.04 -10.55
C ASN A 349 -41.53 -1.17 -9.02
N ALA A 350 -42.64 -1.76 -8.56
CA ALA A 350 -42.94 -2.00 -7.15
C ALA A 350 -41.92 -2.91 -6.45
N GLU A 351 -41.18 -3.77 -7.18
CA GLU A 351 -40.13 -4.60 -6.59
C GLU A 351 -38.95 -3.76 -6.05
N LEU A 352 -38.78 -2.53 -6.55
CA LEU A 352 -37.69 -1.62 -6.16
C LEU A 352 -38.01 -0.74 -4.95
N GLU A 353 -39.22 -0.80 -4.38
CA GLU A 353 -39.62 0.03 -3.23
C GLU A 353 -38.63 -0.06 -2.06
N SER A 354 -38.13 -1.26 -1.78
CA SER A 354 -37.12 -1.49 -0.73
C SER A 354 -35.79 -0.81 -1.03
N VAL A 355 -35.34 -0.81 -2.29
CA VAL A 355 -34.11 -0.15 -2.75
C VAL A 355 -34.27 1.37 -2.64
N TRP A 356 -35.44 1.92 -2.98
CA TRP A 356 -35.75 3.33 -2.78
C TRP A 356 -35.77 3.73 -1.31
N ALA A 357 -36.37 2.91 -0.45
CA ALA A 357 -36.36 3.14 0.98
C ALA A 357 -34.94 3.14 1.55
N MET A 358 -34.09 2.19 1.12
CA MET A 358 -32.68 2.11 1.53
C MET A 358 -31.90 3.35 1.10
N THR A 359 -32.08 3.83 -0.13
CA THR A 359 -31.34 4.99 -0.66
C THR A 359 -31.81 6.33 -0.10
N ALA A 360 -33.02 6.40 0.46
CA ALA A 360 -33.56 7.62 1.08
C ALA A 360 -33.08 7.87 2.52
N ARG A 361 -32.44 6.88 3.16
CA ARG A 361 -31.85 6.99 4.49
C ARG A 361 -30.35 7.19 4.42
#